data_AF-A0A1Y1IUK6-F1
#
_entry.id   AF-A0A1Y1IUK6-F1
#
_cell.length_a   1.000
_cell.length_b   1.000
_cell.length_c   1.000
_cell.angle_alpha   90.00
_cell.angle_beta   90.00
_cell.angle_gamma   90.00
#
_symmetry.space_group_name_H-M   'P 1'
#
loop_
_entity.id
_entity.type
_entity.pdbx_description
1 polymer ?
#
loop_
_entity_poly.entity_id
_entity_poly.type
_entity_poly.pdbx_seq_one_letter_code
_entity_poly.pdbx_strand_id
1 'polypeptide(L)'
;MSERQRALLWDRLGRDEEGVELHPLPKGHAFRAEQDALAHYSFPGWEQKRGLPQYSSFEHSDGRSRSSEEFKCATGKSITDWDSENVPGLVKGGGKGGKKGGAAKRPTRSRGVFVFCCPHRVIYGFHVMLRGESPRDPFAVLYTRLRREDLPEVVVYDNACALRNYCMRRAPAHFANVRFVVDRFHYAKAGAEVHKCGPSNSADSYDSLRWVNTSAVESVNSFLKGFRSLGWYSGLESFMVILPLLLDAYNAGLKRVDDAKLGVGIAASACVVDCNLCGAAPGIGRCGHGRWSI
;
A
#
# COMPACT_ATOMS: atom_id res chain seq x y z
N MET A 1 -26.54 23.56 -7.07
CA MET A 1 -25.07 23.37 -7.12
C MET A 1 -24.53 24.29 -8.19
N SER A 2 -23.53 25.14 -7.88
CA SER A 2 -22.96 26.05 -8.88
C SER A 2 -22.12 25.30 -9.91
N GLU A 3 -21.88 25.88 -11.08
CA GLU A 3 -21.03 25.29 -12.13
C GLU A 3 -19.62 25.01 -11.62
N ARG A 4 -19.03 25.93 -10.86
CA ARG A 4 -17.72 25.72 -10.22
C ARG A 4 -17.71 24.54 -9.24
N GLN A 5 -18.79 24.36 -8.47
CA GLN A 5 -18.91 23.20 -7.58
C GLN A 5 -19.06 21.90 -8.39
N ARG A 6 -19.71 21.94 -9.54
CA ARG A 6 -19.89 20.81 -10.45
C ARG A 6 -18.58 20.39 -11.11
N ALA A 7 -17.84 21.33 -11.66
CA ALA A 7 -16.51 21.07 -12.22
C ALA A 7 -15.54 20.49 -11.17
N LEU A 8 -15.51 21.04 -9.95
CA LEU A 8 -14.71 20.50 -8.85
C LEU A 8 -15.15 19.11 -8.41
N LEU A 9 -16.45 18.81 -8.46
CA LEU A 9 -16.95 17.47 -8.15
C LEU A 9 -16.53 16.46 -9.22
N TRP A 10 -16.66 16.82 -10.50
CA TRP A 10 -16.26 15.98 -11.62
C TRP A 10 -14.77 15.69 -11.61
N ASP A 11 -13.93 16.72 -11.44
CA ASP A 11 -12.48 16.57 -11.29
C ASP A 11 -12.12 15.61 -10.15
N ARG A 12 -12.76 15.74 -8.98
CA ARG A 12 -12.57 14.83 -7.84
C ARG A 12 -13.07 13.41 -8.08
N LEU A 13 -14.05 13.24 -8.96
CA LEU A 13 -14.52 11.92 -9.40
C LEU A 13 -13.64 11.34 -10.52
N GLY A 14 -12.69 12.11 -11.05
CA GLY A 14 -11.89 11.74 -12.20
C GLY A 14 -12.69 11.72 -13.50
N ARG A 15 -13.65 12.64 -13.63
CA ARG A 15 -14.54 12.78 -14.79
C ARG A 15 -14.45 14.21 -15.33
N ASP A 16 -14.74 14.40 -16.61
CA ASP A 16 -14.87 15.71 -17.24
C ASP A 16 -16.29 16.29 -17.04
N GLU A 17 -16.58 17.42 -17.68
CA GLU A 17 -17.84 18.16 -17.51
C GLU A 17 -19.04 17.39 -18.08
N GLU A 18 -18.78 16.53 -19.07
CA GLU A 18 -19.70 15.59 -19.72
C GLU A 18 -19.89 14.30 -18.91
N GLY A 19 -19.12 14.13 -17.82
CA GLY A 19 -19.15 12.93 -16.97
C GLY A 19 -18.39 11.74 -17.55
N VAL A 20 -17.64 11.95 -18.64
CA VAL A 20 -16.75 10.99 -19.28
C VAL A 20 -15.46 10.88 -18.45
N GLU A 21 -14.88 9.69 -18.41
CA GLU A 21 -13.69 9.43 -17.62
C GLU A 21 -12.49 10.22 -18.13
N LEU A 22 -11.75 10.86 -17.21
CA LEU A 22 -10.49 11.49 -17.55
C LEU A 22 -9.50 10.44 -18.05
N HIS A 23 -8.82 10.75 -19.16
CA HIS A 23 -7.79 9.86 -19.68
C HIS A 23 -6.66 9.63 -18.66
N PRO A 24 -6.06 8.42 -18.65
CA PRO A 24 -4.82 8.15 -17.92
C PRO A 24 -3.79 9.26 -18.14
N LEU A 25 -3.18 9.74 -17.06
CA LEU A 25 -2.10 10.71 -17.18
C LEU A 25 -0.99 10.16 -18.10
N PRO A 26 -0.41 10.99 -18.98
CA PRO A 26 0.67 10.55 -19.86
C PRO A 26 1.86 10.02 -19.06
N LYS A 27 2.59 9.04 -19.62
CA LYS A 27 3.82 8.52 -19.00
C LYS A 27 4.80 9.67 -18.77
N GLY A 28 5.44 9.68 -17.60
CA GLY A 28 6.37 10.76 -17.21
C GLY A 28 5.71 11.99 -16.58
N HIS A 29 4.38 12.05 -16.48
CA HIS A 29 3.72 13.10 -15.71
C HIS A 29 4.14 13.05 -14.24
N ALA A 30 4.40 14.21 -13.61
CA ALA A 30 4.93 14.27 -12.23
C ALA A 30 4.06 13.53 -11.19
N PHE A 31 2.73 13.65 -11.28
CA PHE A 31 1.76 12.92 -10.44
C PHE A 31 1.62 11.41 -10.74
N ARG A 32 2.36 10.90 -11.73
CA ARG A 32 2.38 9.50 -12.18
C ARG A 32 3.75 8.85 -12.02
N ALA A 33 4.84 9.61 -12.19
CA ALA A 33 6.21 9.11 -12.21
C ALA A 33 6.58 8.28 -10.97
N GLU A 34 6.18 8.71 -9.77
CA GLU A 34 6.43 7.95 -8.53
C GLU A 34 5.71 6.59 -8.56
N GLN A 35 4.45 6.55 -8.99
CA GLN A 35 3.67 5.32 -8.99
C GLN A 35 4.11 4.35 -10.09
N ASP A 36 4.51 4.87 -11.26
CA ASP A 36 5.11 4.06 -12.32
C ASP A 36 6.45 3.42 -11.88
N ALA A 37 7.22 4.11 -11.02
CA ALA A 37 8.52 3.61 -10.54
C ALA A 37 8.41 2.64 -9.36
N LEU A 38 7.34 2.74 -8.56
CA LEU A 38 7.20 2.02 -7.30
C LEU A 38 6.15 0.91 -7.32
N ALA A 39 5.30 0.86 -8.33
CA ALA A 39 4.18 -0.08 -8.33
C ALA A 39 4.20 -0.99 -9.55
N HIS A 40 3.71 -2.22 -9.36
CA HIS A 40 3.50 -3.15 -10.45
C HIS A 40 2.20 -3.91 -10.23
N TYR A 41 1.38 -3.95 -11.28
CA TYR A 41 0.08 -4.62 -11.29
C TYR A 41 -0.05 -5.39 -12.61
N SER A 42 -0.02 -6.71 -12.52
CA SER A 42 0.00 -7.60 -13.70
C SER A 42 -1.39 -7.80 -14.31
N PHE A 43 -2.46 -7.37 -13.62
CA PHE A 43 -3.84 -7.57 -14.05
C PHE A 43 -4.36 -6.39 -14.90
N PRO A 44 -5.03 -6.66 -16.04
CA PRO A 44 -5.75 -5.63 -16.80
C PRO A 44 -6.74 -4.86 -15.91
N GLY A 45 -6.90 -3.56 -16.15
CA GLY A 45 -7.78 -2.70 -15.35
C GLY A 45 -7.12 -2.01 -14.14
N TRP A 46 -5.85 -2.33 -13.85
CA TRP A 46 -5.01 -1.69 -12.84
C TRP A 46 -4.06 -0.63 -13.43
N GLU A 47 -4.35 -0.13 -14.63
CA GLU A 47 -3.64 1.00 -15.22
C GLU A 47 -3.83 2.26 -14.37
N GLN A 48 -2.91 3.22 -14.48
CA GLN A 48 -3.07 4.47 -13.76
C GLN A 48 -4.18 5.30 -14.39
N LYS A 49 -5.35 5.35 -13.75
CA LYS A 49 -6.52 6.10 -14.24
C LYS A 49 -6.39 7.60 -13.95
N ARG A 50 -5.73 7.97 -12.84
CA ARG A 50 -5.53 9.38 -12.46
C ARG A 50 -4.25 9.63 -11.66
N GLY A 51 -3.84 10.90 -11.61
CA GLY A 51 -2.72 11.33 -10.77
C GLY A 51 -3.07 11.37 -9.29
N LEU A 52 -2.05 11.33 -8.44
CA LEU A 52 -2.21 11.72 -7.05
C LEU A 52 -2.46 13.23 -6.97
N PRO A 53 -3.62 13.67 -6.45
CA PRO A 53 -3.87 15.09 -6.22
C PRO A 53 -2.96 15.58 -5.10
N GLN A 54 -2.39 16.77 -5.28
CA GLN A 54 -1.68 17.45 -4.22
C GLN A 54 -2.69 18.24 -3.38
N TYR A 55 -2.71 17.98 -2.08
CA TYR A 55 -3.55 18.76 -1.17
C TYR A 55 -2.70 19.80 -0.44
N SER A 56 -2.59 21.01 -1.00
CA SER A 56 -1.74 22.09 -0.46
C SER A 56 -2.05 22.47 1.00
N SER A 57 -3.25 22.17 1.49
CA SER A 57 -3.64 22.33 2.90
C SER A 57 -2.99 21.31 3.83
N PHE A 58 -2.71 20.11 3.33
CA PHE A 58 -2.19 18.97 4.10
C PHE A 58 -0.76 18.58 3.72
N GLU A 59 -0.25 19.07 2.59
CA GLU A 59 1.02 18.66 2.01
C GLU A 59 1.89 19.89 1.68
N HIS A 60 3.20 19.71 1.82
CA HIS A 60 4.19 20.64 1.32
C HIS A 60 4.26 20.55 -0.21
N SER A 61 4.91 21.53 -0.85
CA SER A 61 5.10 21.56 -2.30
C SER A 61 5.84 20.33 -2.84
N ASP A 62 6.64 19.67 -1.99
CA ASP A 62 7.37 18.43 -2.27
C ASP A 62 6.57 17.14 -1.98
N GLY A 63 5.28 17.26 -1.64
CA GLY A 63 4.38 16.12 -1.38
C GLY A 63 4.52 15.48 0.00
N ARG A 64 5.32 16.04 0.92
CA ARG A 64 5.35 15.59 2.31
C ARG A 64 4.12 16.08 3.06
N SER A 65 3.47 15.22 3.84
CA SER A 65 2.41 15.67 4.76
C SER A 65 2.93 16.68 5.78
N ARG A 66 2.12 17.71 6.03
CA ARG A 66 2.27 18.71 7.08
C ARG A 66 1.83 18.20 8.46
N SER A 67 1.03 17.13 8.48
CA SER A 67 0.53 16.48 9.70
C SER A 67 1.26 15.17 9.99
N SER A 68 1.26 14.74 11.25
CA SER A 68 1.84 13.48 11.73
C SER A 68 1.18 12.20 11.16
N GLU A 69 0.17 12.36 10.30
CA GLU A 69 -0.73 11.29 9.86
C GLU A 69 -0.12 10.35 8.82
N GLU A 70 0.91 10.83 8.10
CA GLU A 70 1.73 9.99 7.22
C GLU A 70 3.01 9.48 7.91
N PHE A 71 3.28 9.95 9.13
CA PHE A 71 4.52 9.67 9.84
C PHE A 71 4.40 8.42 10.72
N LYS A 72 4.46 7.24 10.07
CA LYS A 72 5.20 6.11 10.68
C LYS A 72 6.54 5.86 9.97
N CYS A 73 6.89 6.67 8.96
CA CYS A 73 8.24 6.77 8.42
C CYS A 73 9.03 7.94 9.01
N ALA A 74 10.18 7.66 9.61
CA ALA A 74 11.03 8.67 10.23
C ALA A 74 12.08 9.32 9.29
N THR A 75 12.21 8.90 8.01
CA THR A 75 13.38 9.31 7.20
C THR A 75 13.10 10.45 6.23
N GLY A 76 11.94 10.51 5.58
CA GLY A 76 11.60 11.58 4.62
C GLY A 76 12.52 11.65 3.39
N LYS A 77 13.25 10.58 3.07
CA LYS A 77 14.31 10.54 2.05
C LYS A 77 13.76 10.18 0.66
N SER A 78 14.43 10.68 -0.39
CA SER A 78 14.17 10.26 -1.77
C SER A 78 14.66 8.82 -2.02
N ILE A 79 14.29 8.21 -3.16
CA ILE A 79 14.75 6.87 -3.57
C ILE A 79 16.28 6.80 -3.51
N THR A 80 16.94 7.76 -4.16
CA THR A 80 18.40 7.79 -4.29
C THR A 80 19.09 8.00 -2.94
N ASP A 81 18.52 8.85 -2.09
CA ASP A 81 19.05 9.10 -0.75
C ASP A 81 18.89 7.86 0.15
N TRP A 82 17.77 7.16 0.05
CA TRP A 82 17.56 5.91 0.77
C TRP A 82 18.54 4.82 0.30
N ASP A 83 18.69 4.68 -1.02
CA ASP A 83 19.53 3.68 -1.67
C ASP A 83 21.01 3.86 -1.33
N SER A 84 21.51 5.09 -1.33
CA SER A 84 22.90 5.40 -0.96
C SER A 84 23.22 5.01 0.49
N GLU A 85 22.25 5.14 1.39
CA GLU A 85 22.43 4.86 2.81
C GLU A 85 22.21 3.39 3.19
N ASN A 86 21.31 2.70 2.49
CA ASN A 86 20.84 1.36 2.87
C ASN A 86 21.30 0.27 1.91
N VAL A 87 21.83 0.60 0.72
CA VAL A 87 22.36 -0.40 -0.23
C VAL A 87 23.79 0.00 -0.64
N PRO A 88 24.81 -0.35 0.16
CA PRO A 88 26.20 0.03 -0.10
C PRO A 88 26.67 -0.41 -1.50
N GLY A 89 27.22 0.52 -2.27
CA GLY A 89 27.76 0.24 -3.61
C GLY A 89 26.76 0.38 -4.77
N LEU A 90 25.49 0.70 -4.50
CA LEU A 90 24.48 0.88 -5.55
C LEU A 90 24.53 2.29 -6.19
N VAL A 91 24.84 3.33 -5.41
CA VAL A 91 24.93 4.72 -5.91
C VAL A 91 26.39 5.12 -6.13
N LYS A 92 26.75 5.52 -7.35
CA LYS A 92 28.10 5.97 -7.71
C LYS A 92 28.44 7.26 -6.95
N GLY A 93 29.33 7.16 -5.95
CA GLY A 93 29.71 8.26 -5.05
C GLY A 93 28.92 8.36 -3.74
N GLY A 94 27.91 7.52 -3.54
CA GLY A 94 27.00 7.54 -2.38
C GLY A 94 27.50 6.80 -1.14
N GLY A 95 28.77 6.90 -0.82
CA GLY A 95 29.32 6.33 0.41
C GLY A 95 30.79 6.68 0.57
N LYS A 96 31.18 7.18 1.76
CA LYS A 96 32.59 7.17 2.16
C LYS A 96 33.04 5.71 2.07
N GLY A 97 33.89 5.43 1.09
CA GLY A 97 34.41 4.10 0.82
C GLY A 97 34.90 3.46 2.12
N GLY A 98 34.17 2.47 2.60
CA GLY A 98 34.66 1.60 3.66
C GLY A 98 35.97 0.97 3.18
N LYS A 99 36.98 0.95 4.06
CA LYS A 99 38.26 0.27 3.82
C LYS A 99 38.02 -1.10 3.16
N LYS A 100 38.71 -1.35 2.04
CA LYS A 100 38.80 -2.69 1.42
C LYS A 100 39.11 -3.72 2.51
N GLY A 101 38.17 -4.63 2.77
CA GLY A 101 38.31 -5.71 3.75
C GLY A 101 37.19 -5.81 4.82
N GLY A 102 36.31 -4.81 4.95
CA GLY A 102 35.16 -4.91 5.87
C GLY A 102 33.99 -5.65 5.24
N ALA A 103 33.52 -6.75 5.85
CA ALA A 103 32.32 -7.45 5.43
C ALA A 103 31.14 -6.47 5.24
N ALA A 104 30.42 -6.56 4.12
CA ALA A 104 29.30 -5.68 3.80
C ALA A 104 28.28 -5.70 4.95
N LYS A 105 28.18 -4.59 5.69
CA LYS A 105 27.30 -4.49 6.85
C LYS A 105 25.86 -4.60 6.36
N ARG A 106 25.07 -5.48 6.98
CA ARG A 106 23.65 -5.67 6.62
C ARG A 106 22.91 -4.33 6.76
N PRO A 107 22.04 -3.97 5.81
CA PRO A 107 21.20 -2.77 5.92
C PRO A 107 20.35 -2.80 7.19
N THR A 108 20.18 -1.66 7.84
CA THR A 108 19.40 -1.56 9.09
C THR A 108 17.89 -1.57 8.83
N ARG A 109 17.46 -1.30 7.60
CA ARG A 109 16.06 -1.36 7.12
C ARG A 109 15.99 -2.00 5.72
N SER A 110 14.98 -2.84 5.50
CA SER A 110 14.56 -3.26 4.15
C SER A 110 13.58 -2.27 3.54
N ARG A 111 13.49 -2.26 2.20
CA ARG A 111 12.34 -1.68 1.51
C ARG A 111 11.08 -2.41 1.93
N GLY A 112 10.03 -1.65 2.24
CA GLY A 112 8.71 -2.20 2.48
C GLY A 112 8.00 -2.46 1.16
N VAL A 113 7.05 -3.39 1.14
CA VAL A 113 6.11 -3.56 0.03
C VAL A 113 4.71 -3.60 0.58
N PHE A 114 3.81 -2.85 -0.04
CA PHE A 114 2.38 -2.93 0.16
C PHE A 114 1.79 -3.89 -0.87
N VAL A 115 1.06 -4.92 -0.45
CA VAL A 115 0.48 -5.93 -1.35
C VAL A 115 -1.04 -5.83 -1.31
N PHE A 116 -1.65 -5.93 -2.49
CA PHE A 116 -3.11 -5.98 -2.66
C PHE A 116 -3.49 -7.39 -3.06
N CYS A 117 -4.37 -8.02 -2.29
CA CYS A 117 -4.89 -9.33 -2.66
C CYS A 117 -6.37 -9.45 -2.33
N CYS A 118 -6.98 -10.48 -2.91
CA CYS A 118 -8.33 -10.88 -2.58
C CYS A 118 -8.35 -11.79 -1.34
N PRO A 119 -9.51 -12.03 -0.72
CA PRO A 119 -9.65 -12.98 0.39
C PRO A 119 -9.18 -14.41 0.05
N HIS A 120 -9.16 -14.78 -1.23
CA HIS A 120 -8.64 -16.06 -1.72
C HIS A 120 -7.10 -16.10 -1.86
N ARG A 121 -6.42 -15.01 -1.51
CA ARG A 121 -4.96 -14.79 -1.59
C ARG A 121 -4.42 -14.52 -2.99
N VAL A 122 -5.27 -14.32 -4.00
CA VAL A 122 -4.79 -13.89 -5.33
C VAL A 122 -4.28 -12.47 -5.23
N ILE A 123 -3.00 -12.27 -5.56
CA ILE A 123 -2.30 -10.99 -5.48
C ILE A 123 -2.58 -10.20 -6.76
N TYR A 124 -3.18 -9.02 -6.64
CA TYR A 124 -3.45 -8.13 -7.78
C TYR A 124 -2.23 -7.30 -8.18
N GLY A 125 -1.37 -7.02 -7.21
CA GLY A 125 -0.12 -6.32 -7.42
C GLY A 125 0.39 -5.70 -6.12
N PHE A 126 1.36 -4.80 -6.27
CA PHE A 126 2.06 -4.23 -5.14
C PHE A 126 2.52 -2.79 -5.37
N HIS A 127 2.84 -2.13 -4.26
CA HIS A 127 3.47 -0.81 -4.21
C HIS A 127 4.67 -0.84 -3.26
N VAL A 128 5.86 -0.49 -3.76
CA VAL A 128 7.09 -0.42 -2.97
C VAL A 128 7.08 0.83 -2.13
N MET A 129 7.22 0.64 -0.83
CA MET A 129 7.31 1.73 0.11
C MET A 129 8.77 2.19 0.23
N LEU A 130 9.00 3.43 -0.19
CA LEU A 130 10.25 4.16 0.07
C LEU A 130 10.30 4.74 1.48
N ARG A 131 9.12 4.81 2.09
CA ARG A 131 8.88 5.35 3.41
C ARG A 131 8.44 4.18 4.30
N GLY A 132 8.47 4.39 5.59
CA GLY A 132 7.79 3.55 6.56
C GLY A 132 6.29 3.59 6.29
N GLU A 133 5.64 2.50 6.66
CA GLU A 133 4.23 2.23 6.43
C GLU A 133 3.35 3.45 6.70
N SER A 134 2.57 3.86 5.71
CA SER A 134 1.70 5.01 5.84
C SER A 134 0.34 4.69 5.23
N PRO A 135 -0.76 5.27 5.75
CA PRO A 135 -2.05 5.27 5.06
C PRO A 135 -2.00 5.83 3.63
N ARG A 136 -0.93 6.59 3.29
CA ARG A 136 -0.70 7.14 1.96
C ARG A 136 -0.54 6.06 0.90
N ASP A 137 0.20 4.99 1.17
CA ASP A 137 0.51 3.97 0.16
C ASP A 137 -0.76 3.24 -0.32
N PRO A 138 -1.62 2.70 0.57
CA PRO A 138 -2.90 2.13 0.13
C PRO A 138 -3.85 3.17 -0.48
N PHE A 139 -3.87 4.41 0.02
CA PHE A 139 -4.64 5.47 -0.62
C PHE A 139 -4.18 5.73 -2.05
N ALA A 140 -2.88 5.84 -2.28
CA ALA A 140 -2.31 6.15 -3.59
C ALA A 140 -2.71 5.10 -4.62
N VAL A 141 -2.64 3.83 -4.25
CA VAL A 141 -3.03 2.74 -5.14
C VAL A 141 -4.54 2.75 -5.40
N LEU A 142 -5.36 2.71 -4.35
CA LEU A 142 -6.81 2.66 -4.50
C LEU A 142 -7.33 3.87 -5.30
N TYR A 143 -6.82 5.06 -5.01
CA TYR A 143 -7.23 6.28 -5.69
C TYR A 143 -6.77 6.33 -7.14
N THR A 144 -5.51 5.99 -7.43
CA THR A 144 -4.97 6.16 -8.79
C THR A 144 -5.36 5.05 -9.75
N ARG A 145 -5.73 3.86 -9.24
CA ARG A 145 -5.94 2.64 -10.05
C ARG A 145 -7.40 2.22 -10.18
N LEU A 146 -8.22 2.41 -9.15
CA LEU A 146 -9.61 1.93 -9.18
C LEU A 146 -10.58 3.07 -9.39
N ARG A 147 -11.54 2.93 -10.31
CA ARG A 147 -12.63 3.91 -10.39
C ARG A 147 -13.49 3.82 -9.13
N ARG A 148 -14.30 4.85 -8.87
CA ARG A 148 -15.17 4.85 -7.69
C ARG A 148 -16.10 3.64 -7.69
N GLU A 149 -16.60 3.29 -8.86
CA GLU A 149 -17.45 2.15 -9.16
C GLU A 149 -16.71 0.80 -9.13
N ASP A 150 -15.39 0.80 -9.30
CA ASP A 150 -14.55 -0.40 -9.19
C ASP A 150 -13.95 -0.58 -7.79
N LEU A 151 -14.16 0.38 -6.89
CA LEU A 151 -13.65 0.26 -5.52
C LEU A 151 -14.36 -0.89 -4.83
N PRO A 152 -13.63 -1.68 -4.03
CA PRO A 152 -14.24 -2.71 -3.21
C PRO A 152 -15.17 -2.07 -2.17
N GLU A 153 -16.30 -2.70 -1.89
CA GLU A 153 -17.22 -2.23 -0.83
C GLU A 153 -16.56 -2.29 0.55
N VAL A 154 -15.55 -3.15 0.72
CA VAL A 154 -14.80 -3.37 1.95
C VAL A 154 -13.30 -3.41 1.66
N VAL A 155 -12.52 -2.64 2.41
CA VAL A 155 -11.07 -2.73 2.48
C VAL A 155 -10.69 -3.24 3.86
N VAL A 156 -9.99 -4.38 3.90
CA VAL A 156 -9.44 -4.97 5.11
C VAL A 156 -7.97 -4.54 5.25
N TYR A 157 -7.61 -3.89 6.35
CA TYR A 157 -6.25 -3.42 6.62
C TYR A 157 -6.01 -3.27 8.13
N ASP A 158 -4.83 -3.66 8.61
CA ASP A 158 -4.45 -3.61 10.03
C ASP A 158 -4.59 -2.21 10.63
N ASN A 159 -4.27 -1.17 9.86
CA ASN A 159 -4.40 0.23 10.26
C ASN A 159 -5.61 0.92 9.58
N ALA A 160 -6.71 0.19 9.41
CA ALA A 160 -7.91 0.64 8.69
C ALA A 160 -8.53 1.94 9.23
N CYS A 161 -8.52 2.21 10.54
CA CYS A 161 -9.07 3.48 11.04
C CYS A 161 -8.25 4.70 10.62
N ALA A 162 -6.91 4.58 10.58
CA ALA A 162 -6.07 5.64 10.05
C ALA A 162 -6.27 5.80 8.53
N LEU A 163 -6.37 4.69 7.78
CA LEU A 163 -6.67 4.72 6.35
C LEU A 163 -8.02 5.37 6.05
N ARG A 164 -9.08 5.00 6.77
CA ARG A 164 -10.40 5.62 6.65
C ARG A 164 -10.32 7.13 6.83
N ASN A 165 -9.69 7.59 7.90
CA ASN A 165 -9.55 9.02 8.18
C ASN A 165 -8.70 9.72 7.12
N TYR A 166 -7.69 9.04 6.57
CA TYR A 166 -6.86 9.55 5.49
C TYR A 166 -7.67 9.72 4.19
N CYS A 167 -8.39 8.68 3.77
CA CYS A 167 -9.25 8.68 2.59
C CYS A 167 -10.36 9.73 2.68
N MET A 168 -11.09 9.78 3.81
CA MET A 168 -12.24 10.66 3.99
C MET A 168 -11.88 12.15 4.04
N ARG A 169 -10.65 12.51 4.40
CA ARG A 169 -10.23 13.92 4.42
C ARG A 169 -9.72 14.42 3.07
N ARG A 170 -9.23 13.50 2.22
CA ARG A 170 -8.66 13.82 0.90
C ARG A 170 -9.69 13.65 -0.20
N ALA A 171 -10.30 12.48 -0.29
CA ALA A 171 -11.23 12.13 -1.36
C ALA A 171 -12.51 11.48 -0.82
N PRO A 172 -13.30 12.16 0.04
CA PRO A 172 -14.51 11.59 0.64
C PRO A 172 -15.51 11.12 -0.42
N ALA A 173 -15.68 11.86 -1.51
CA ALA A 173 -16.57 11.46 -2.59
C ALA A 173 -16.11 10.17 -3.27
N HIS A 174 -14.80 9.98 -3.43
CA HIS A 174 -14.25 8.78 -4.07
C HIS A 174 -14.45 7.53 -3.20
N PHE A 175 -14.20 7.65 -1.90
CA PHE A 175 -14.27 6.53 -0.95
C PHE A 175 -15.59 6.42 -0.18
N ALA A 176 -16.63 7.17 -0.57
CA ALA A 176 -17.89 7.27 0.18
C ALA A 176 -18.57 5.91 0.42
N ASN A 177 -18.43 4.99 -0.55
CA ASN A 177 -19.07 3.68 -0.52
C ASN A 177 -18.14 2.56 -0.01
N VAL A 178 -16.93 2.91 0.43
CA VAL A 178 -15.92 1.96 0.90
C VAL A 178 -15.95 1.88 2.42
N ARG A 179 -16.07 0.65 2.93
CA ARG A 179 -15.97 0.35 4.34
C ARG A 179 -14.55 -0.09 4.67
N PHE A 180 -13.98 0.45 5.74
CA PHE A 180 -12.63 0.09 6.17
C PHE A 180 -12.71 -0.74 7.44
N VAL A 181 -12.23 -1.98 7.40
CA VAL A 181 -12.25 -2.90 8.54
C VAL A 181 -10.83 -3.38 8.86
N VAL A 182 -10.58 -3.66 10.12
CA VAL A 182 -9.33 -4.25 10.59
C VAL A 182 -9.46 -5.76 10.47
N ASP A 183 -8.35 -6.43 10.14
CA ASP A 183 -8.29 -7.89 10.17
C ASP A 183 -8.70 -8.44 11.55
N ARG A 184 -9.42 -9.57 11.58
CA ARG A 184 -9.96 -10.16 12.82
C ARG A 184 -8.89 -10.39 13.88
N PHE A 185 -7.74 -10.97 13.51
CA PHE A 185 -6.67 -11.25 14.47
C PHE A 185 -6.00 -9.97 14.99
N HIS A 186 -6.02 -8.90 14.20
CA HIS A 186 -5.51 -7.59 14.59
C HIS A 186 -6.51 -6.81 15.45
N TYR A 187 -7.82 -6.97 15.21
CA TYR A 187 -8.86 -6.30 15.99
C TYR A 187 -9.02 -6.92 17.38
N ALA A 188 -9.17 -8.24 17.45
CA ALA A 188 -9.37 -8.99 18.68
C ALA A 188 -8.27 -10.05 18.88
N LYS A 189 -7.38 -9.83 19.86
CA LYS A 189 -6.36 -10.82 20.21
C LYS A 189 -6.82 -11.58 21.44
N ALA A 190 -7.04 -12.90 21.30
CA ALA A 190 -7.42 -13.79 22.40
C ALA A 190 -8.66 -13.34 23.22
N GLY A 191 -9.68 -12.80 22.55
CA GLY A 191 -10.94 -12.40 23.18
C GLY A 191 -10.93 -11.05 23.91
N ALA A 192 -9.82 -10.32 23.88
CA ALA A 192 -9.76 -8.92 24.30
C ALA A 192 -9.75 -7.99 23.08
N GLU A 193 -10.48 -6.88 23.15
CA GLU A 193 -10.32 -5.78 22.20
C GLU A 193 -8.92 -5.19 22.39
N VAL A 194 -8.00 -5.50 21.46
CA VAL A 194 -6.60 -5.04 21.54
C VAL A 194 -6.37 -3.80 20.67
N HIS A 195 -7.25 -3.55 19.69
CA HIS A 195 -7.09 -2.45 18.76
C HIS A 195 -7.83 -1.18 19.22
N LYS A 196 -7.22 -0.01 19.00
CA LYS A 196 -7.80 1.31 19.34
C LYS A 196 -8.86 1.82 18.36
N CYS A 197 -9.20 1.03 17.33
CA CYS A 197 -10.22 1.48 16.37
C CYS A 197 -11.61 1.25 16.98
N GLY A 198 -12.60 2.04 16.56
CA GLY A 198 -13.97 1.86 17.04
C GLY A 198 -14.66 0.61 16.46
N PRO A 199 -15.83 0.22 17.00
CA PRO A 199 -16.58 -0.97 16.58
C PRO A 199 -16.94 -1.04 15.09
N SER A 200 -17.05 0.12 14.42
CA SER A 200 -17.28 0.21 12.98
C SER A 200 -16.15 -0.36 12.13
N ASN A 201 -14.95 -0.51 12.69
CA ASN A 201 -13.80 -1.11 12.03
C ASN A 201 -13.65 -2.61 12.37
N SER A 202 -14.49 -3.18 13.24
CA SER A 202 -14.48 -4.62 13.49
C SER A 202 -15.08 -5.36 12.31
N ALA A 203 -14.37 -6.36 11.79
CA ALA A 203 -14.92 -7.25 10.77
C ALA A 203 -16.13 -8.07 11.31
N ASP A 204 -16.19 -8.31 12.61
CA ASP A 204 -17.26 -9.09 13.25
C ASP A 204 -18.57 -8.32 13.41
N SER A 205 -18.53 -7.00 13.23
CA SER A 205 -19.74 -6.16 13.19
C SER A 205 -20.56 -6.35 11.89
N TYR A 206 -20.06 -7.13 10.92
CA TYR A 206 -20.67 -7.26 9.60
C TYR A 206 -20.87 -8.72 9.20
N ASP A 207 -22.12 -9.14 9.06
CA ASP A 207 -22.46 -10.52 8.69
C ASP A 207 -21.92 -10.91 7.31
N SER A 208 -21.87 -9.95 6.37
CA SER A 208 -21.27 -10.15 5.04
C SER A 208 -19.79 -10.54 5.07
N LEU A 209 -19.10 -10.27 6.18
CA LEU A 209 -17.69 -10.64 6.38
C LEU A 209 -17.52 -11.91 7.20
N ARG A 210 -18.59 -12.55 7.67
CA ARG A 210 -18.54 -13.75 8.53
C ARG A 210 -17.65 -14.85 7.96
N TRP A 211 -17.76 -15.09 6.67
CA TRP A 211 -17.02 -16.13 5.93
C TRP A 211 -15.88 -15.58 5.05
N VAL A 212 -15.57 -14.29 5.18
CA VAL A 212 -14.47 -13.67 4.43
C VAL A 212 -13.17 -13.92 5.19
N ASN A 213 -12.15 -14.37 4.47
CA ASN A 213 -10.80 -14.49 5.00
C ASN A 213 -10.15 -13.10 5.09
N THR A 214 -10.33 -12.42 6.22
CA THR A 214 -9.74 -11.11 6.49
C THR A 214 -8.22 -11.16 6.62
N SER A 215 -7.66 -12.34 6.90
CA SER A 215 -6.23 -12.57 7.16
C SER A 215 -5.48 -13.08 5.93
N ALA A 216 -6.09 -12.95 4.75
CA ALA A 216 -5.51 -13.41 3.49
C ALA A 216 -4.12 -12.82 3.26
N VAL A 217 -3.91 -11.54 3.56
CA VAL A 217 -2.60 -10.91 3.38
C VAL A 217 -1.57 -11.41 4.39
N GLU A 218 -1.92 -11.79 5.63
CA GLU A 218 -0.94 -12.38 6.55
C GLU A 218 -0.43 -13.73 6.03
N SER A 219 -1.27 -14.50 5.33
CA SER A 219 -0.83 -15.71 4.64
C SER A 219 0.14 -15.40 3.48
N VAL A 220 -0.09 -14.31 2.74
CA VAL A 220 0.83 -13.81 1.70
C VAL A 220 2.13 -13.28 2.33
N ASN A 221 2.02 -12.58 3.46
CA ASN A 221 3.14 -12.04 4.23
C ASN A 221 4.06 -13.16 4.70
N SER A 222 3.49 -14.26 5.20
CA SER A 222 4.24 -15.46 5.59
C SER A 222 5.12 -16.00 4.46
N PHE A 223 4.61 -16.01 3.22
CA PHE A 223 5.40 -16.36 2.04
C PHE A 223 6.50 -15.33 1.75
N LEU A 224 6.18 -14.03 1.77
CA LEU A 224 7.13 -12.95 1.48
C LEU A 224 8.25 -12.80 2.52
N LYS A 225 8.02 -13.20 3.77
CA LYS A 225 9.04 -13.24 4.83
C LYS A 225 10.26 -14.07 4.43
N GLY A 226 10.08 -15.13 3.63
CA GLY A 226 11.18 -15.95 3.10
C GLY A 226 12.10 -15.19 2.12
N PHE A 227 11.62 -14.10 1.52
CA PHE A 227 12.30 -13.33 0.49
C PHE A 227 12.80 -11.97 0.97
N ARG A 228 12.80 -11.73 2.28
CA ARG A 228 13.21 -10.44 2.87
C ARG A 228 14.64 -10.03 2.52
N SER A 229 15.52 -11.00 2.27
CA SER A 229 16.88 -10.75 1.79
C SER A 229 16.92 -10.04 0.44
N LEU A 230 15.95 -10.27 -0.45
CA LEU A 230 15.84 -9.56 -1.73
C LEU A 230 15.64 -8.06 -1.49
N GLY A 231 14.77 -7.69 -0.55
CA GLY A 231 14.53 -6.30 -0.19
C GLY A 231 15.71 -5.61 0.50
N TRP A 232 16.61 -6.37 1.14
CA TRP A 232 17.84 -5.84 1.75
C TRP A 232 18.95 -5.62 0.73
N TYR A 233 19.18 -6.57 -0.17
CA TYR A 233 20.39 -6.58 -0.99
C TYR A 233 20.19 -6.15 -2.44
N SER A 234 18.95 -5.86 -2.85
CA SER A 234 18.65 -5.37 -4.21
C SER A 234 18.56 -3.85 -4.25
N GLY A 235 18.94 -3.23 -5.38
CA GLY A 235 18.50 -1.88 -5.70
C GLY A 235 17.01 -1.82 -6.04
N LEU A 236 16.42 -0.62 -6.10
CA LEU A 236 15.00 -0.49 -6.45
C LEU A 236 14.70 -1.13 -7.81
N GLU A 237 15.51 -0.86 -8.84
CA GLU A 237 15.31 -1.40 -10.18
C GLU A 237 15.31 -2.94 -10.20
N SER A 238 16.33 -3.57 -9.60
CA SER A 238 16.40 -5.04 -9.51
C SER A 238 15.23 -5.59 -8.70
N PHE A 239 14.84 -4.92 -7.63
CA PHE A 239 13.70 -5.31 -6.81
C PHE A 239 12.38 -5.24 -7.60
N MET A 240 12.19 -4.18 -8.39
CA MET A 240 11.03 -4.00 -9.27
C MET A 240 10.96 -5.02 -10.41
N VAL A 241 12.07 -5.68 -10.77
CA VAL A 241 12.09 -6.80 -11.72
C VAL A 241 11.81 -8.13 -11.04
N ILE A 242 12.41 -8.38 -9.88
CA ILE A 242 12.35 -9.69 -9.22
C ILE A 242 11.01 -9.90 -8.52
N LEU A 243 10.48 -8.87 -7.86
CA LEU A 243 9.27 -8.99 -7.05
C LEU A 243 8.02 -9.36 -7.87
N PRO A 244 7.73 -8.78 -9.05
CA PRO A 244 6.62 -9.24 -9.88
C PRO A 244 6.71 -10.73 -10.21
N LEU A 245 7.89 -11.21 -10.62
CA LEU A 245 8.10 -12.63 -10.95
C LEU A 245 7.79 -13.55 -9.76
N LEU A 246 8.17 -13.12 -8.54
CA LEU A 246 7.89 -13.84 -7.32
C LEU A 246 6.37 -13.92 -7.04
N LEU A 247 5.68 -12.79 -7.18
CA LEU A 247 4.24 -12.70 -6.92
C LEU A 247 3.42 -13.44 -7.99
N ASP A 248 3.85 -13.39 -9.25
CA ASP A 248 3.26 -14.16 -10.34
C ASP A 248 3.46 -15.66 -10.10
N ALA A 249 4.64 -16.09 -9.64
CA ALA A 249 4.88 -17.48 -9.24
C ALA A 249 4.01 -17.90 -8.04
N TYR A 250 3.81 -17.01 -7.06
CA TYR A 250 2.88 -17.26 -5.95
C TYR A 250 1.46 -17.48 -6.48
N ASN A 251 0.97 -16.58 -7.33
CA ASN A 251 -0.36 -16.68 -7.94
C ASN A 251 -0.51 -17.96 -8.77
N ALA A 252 0.51 -18.34 -9.55
CA ALA A 252 0.51 -19.56 -10.36
C ALA A 252 0.52 -20.84 -9.49
N GLY A 253 1.15 -20.78 -8.32
CA GLY A 253 1.23 -21.88 -7.36
C GLY A 253 -0.01 -22.02 -6.45
N LEU A 254 -0.92 -21.05 -6.44
CA LEU A 254 -2.19 -21.19 -5.73
C LEU A 254 -2.96 -22.36 -6.35
N LYS A 255 -3.26 -23.39 -5.53
CA LYS A 255 -4.18 -24.45 -5.93
C LYS A 255 -5.50 -23.80 -6.35
N ARG A 256 -5.77 -23.79 -7.66
CA ARG A 256 -6.97 -23.16 -8.23
C ARG A 256 -8.17 -23.80 -7.56
N VAL A 257 -8.85 -23.04 -6.71
CA VAL A 257 -10.14 -23.43 -6.19
C VAL A 257 -11.15 -23.05 -7.27
N ASP A 258 -11.12 -23.79 -8.39
CA ASP A 258 -11.95 -23.67 -9.59
C ASP A 258 -11.99 -22.29 -10.27
N ASP A 259 -11.88 -22.26 -11.60
CA ASP A 259 -11.94 -21.02 -12.39
C ASP A 259 -13.23 -20.21 -12.17
N ALA A 260 -14.30 -20.84 -11.67
CA ALA A 260 -15.53 -20.18 -11.25
C ALA A 260 -15.34 -19.16 -10.10
N LYS A 261 -14.35 -19.35 -9.21
CA LYS A 261 -14.08 -18.42 -8.11
C LYS A 261 -13.20 -17.24 -8.49
N LEU A 262 -12.46 -17.31 -9.61
CA LEU A 262 -11.76 -16.16 -10.19
C LEU A 262 -12.75 -15.14 -10.75
N GLY A 263 -13.86 -15.59 -11.36
CA GLY A 263 -14.99 -14.74 -11.75
C GLY A 263 -15.67 -14.07 -10.55
N VAL A 264 -15.73 -14.77 -9.40
CA VAL A 264 -16.19 -14.19 -8.13
C VAL A 264 -15.14 -13.27 -7.50
N GLY A 265 -13.84 -13.49 -7.73
CA GLY A 265 -12.76 -12.69 -7.14
C GLY A 265 -12.65 -11.26 -7.68
N ILE A 266 -13.17 -10.99 -8.88
CA ILE A 266 -13.35 -9.64 -9.42
C ILE A 266 -14.66 -9.02 -8.89
N ALA A 267 -15.66 -9.85 -8.58
CA ALA A 267 -16.95 -9.45 -8.01
C ALA A 267 -16.97 -9.44 -6.47
N ALA A 268 -15.90 -9.88 -5.80
CA ALA A 268 -15.86 -9.99 -4.35
C ALA A 268 -15.68 -8.59 -3.77
N SER A 269 -16.71 -8.11 -3.10
CA SER A 269 -16.83 -6.82 -2.44
C SER A 269 -15.72 -6.47 -1.43
N ALA A 270 -14.68 -7.29 -1.25
CA ALA A 270 -13.65 -7.12 -0.25
C ALA A 270 -12.23 -7.21 -0.84
N CYS A 271 -11.42 -6.17 -0.63
CA CYS A 271 -9.98 -6.15 -0.91
C CYS A 271 -9.22 -6.19 0.42
N VAL A 272 -8.16 -7.01 0.51
CA VAL A 272 -7.30 -7.10 1.69
C VAL A 272 -5.95 -6.52 1.33
N VAL A 273 -5.42 -5.65 2.20
CA VAL A 273 -4.22 -4.87 1.90
C VAL A 273 -3.29 -4.82 3.12
N ASP A 274 -1.97 -4.96 2.95
CA ASP A 274 -0.98 -4.92 4.06
C ASP A 274 0.47 -4.61 3.61
N CYS A 275 1.34 -4.31 4.58
CA CYS A 275 2.76 -3.94 4.48
C CYS A 275 3.69 -5.11 4.87
N ASN A 276 4.38 -5.71 3.88
CA ASN A 276 4.98 -7.05 4.05
C ASN A 276 6.52 -7.14 4.10
N LEU A 277 7.28 -6.05 4.17
CA LEU A 277 8.76 -6.16 4.22
C LEU A 277 9.47 -5.15 5.14
N CYS A 278 8.73 -4.41 5.96
CA CYS A 278 9.31 -3.47 6.92
C CYS A 278 9.88 -4.21 8.14
N GLY A 279 11.18 -4.52 8.14
CA GLY A 279 11.80 -5.05 9.35
C GLY A 279 13.20 -4.52 9.60
N ALA A 280 13.45 -4.12 10.85
CA ALA A 280 14.77 -3.82 11.37
C ALA A 280 15.60 -5.09 11.58
N ALA A 281 16.93 -4.95 11.50
CA ALA A 281 17.87 -6.00 11.87
C ALA A 281 17.71 -6.37 13.38
N PRO A 282 17.90 -7.65 13.77
CA PRO A 282 17.82 -8.03 15.17
C PRO A 282 18.95 -7.34 15.96
N GLY A 283 18.60 -6.55 16.97
CA GLY A 283 19.56 -5.90 17.89
C GLY A 283 19.48 -4.37 17.99
N ILE A 284 18.61 -3.69 17.22
CA ILE A 284 18.38 -2.24 17.36
C ILE A 284 16.87 -2.02 17.43
N GLY A 285 16.43 -1.23 18.42
CA GLY A 285 15.04 -1.09 18.84
C GLY A 285 14.02 -1.01 17.70
N ARG A 286 12.92 -1.74 17.86
CA ARG A 286 11.72 -1.65 17.01
C ARG A 286 11.44 -0.17 16.74
N CYS A 287 11.25 0.21 15.48
CA CYS A 287 10.54 1.46 15.20
C CYS A 287 9.20 1.37 15.91
N GLY A 288 9.00 2.27 16.87
CA GLY A 288 8.00 2.21 17.94
C GLY A 288 6.76 1.41 17.60
N HIS A 289 6.78 0.13 17.96
CA HIS A 289 5.62 -0.40 18.64
C HIS A 289 5.51 0.45 19.90
N GLY A 290 4.48 1.30 19.98
CA GLY A 290 4.06 1.80 21.27
C GLY A 290 3.94 0.58 22.18
N ARG A 291 4.72 0.58 23.26
CA ARG A 291 4.64 -0.40 24.34
C ARG A 291 3.17 -0.69 24.62
N TRP A 292 2.78 -1.95 24.49
CA TRP A 292 1.75 -2.51 25.35
C TRP A 292 2.43 -3.66 26.08
N SER A 293 2.96 -3.32 27.26
CA SER A 293 3.44 -4.27 28.24
C SER A 293 2.40 -4.31 29.34
N ILE A 294 1.78 -5.50 29.48
CA ILE A 294 0.87 -5.98 30.54
C ILE A 294 -0.45 -5.21 30.67
#